data_AF-G5H8Y4-F1
#
_entry.id   AF-G5H8Y4-F1
#
_cell.length_a   1.000
_cell.length_b   1.000
_cell.length_c   1.000
_cell.angle_alpha   90.00
_cell.angle_beta   90.00
_cell.angle_gamma   90.00
#
_symmetry.space_group_name_H-M   'P 1'
#
loop_
_entity.id
_entity.type
_entity.pdbx_description
1 polymer ?
#
loop_
_entity_poly.entity_id
_entity_poly.type
_entity_poly.pdbx_seq_one_letter_code
_entity_poly.pdbx_strand_id
1 'polypeptide(L)'
;MRNVLNFTGIAALMVFIIVLCMVGFPRYAVWQQEMSGKAEFAKAEQNRRIKIEEAKANLEAEKLNAQAEIERAKGAAEAIKIENGSITPTYIQYLWVRQQNLSANKVIYIPTEASLPILEAKQ
;
A
#
# COMPACT_ATOMS: atom_id res chain seq x y z
N MET A 1 61.69 51.78 -15.06
CA MET A 1 60.34 52.37 -14.83
C MET A 1 59.19 51.53 -15.41
N ARG A 2 59.25 51.03 -16.65
CA ARG A 2 58.19 50.16 -17.24
C ARG A 2 57.85 48.90 -16.40
N ASN A 3 58.82 48.22 -15.82
CA ASN A 3 58.58 46.98 -15.07
C ASN A 3 57.86 47.21 -13.74
N VAL A 4 58.07 48.37 -13.10
CA VAL A 4 57.45 48.72 -11.82
C VAL A 4 55.96 49.02 -12.02
N LEU A 5 55.62 49.73 -13.11
CA LEU A 5 54.23 50.03 -13.49
C LEU A 5 53.43 48.77 -13.87
N ASN A 6 54.08 47.81 -14.54
CA ASN A 6 53.47 46.52 -14.87
C ASN A 6 53.21 45.66 -13.61
N PHE A 7 54.15 45.64 -12.65
CA PHE A 7 54.01 44.88 -11.41
C PHE A 7 52.89 45.43 -10.52
N THR A 8 52.75 46.76 -10.43
CA THR A 8 51.65 47.40 -9.71
C THR A 8 50.28 47.12 -10.35
N GLY A 9 50.22 47.07 -11.68
CA GLY A 9 48.98 46.73 -12.40
C GLY A 9 48.54 45.28 -12.17
N ILE A 10 49.47 44.33 -12.17
CA ILE A 10 49.20 42.92 -11.86
C ILE A 10 48.74 42.75 -10.41
N ALA A 11 49.38 43.43 -9.46
CA ALA A 11 48.98 43.41 -8.06
C ALA A 11 47.56 43.97 -7.85
N ALA A 12 47.22 45.09 -8.50
CA ALA A 12 45.88 45.67 -8.43
C ALA A 12 44.81 44.74 -9.03
N LEU A 13 45.11 44.05 -10.13
CA LEU A 13 44.21 43.09 -10.76
C LEU A 13 43.98 41.84 -9.88
N MET A 14 45.02 41.33 -9.22
CA MET A 14 44.86 40.24 -8.25
C MET A 14 43.97 40.64 -7.07
N VAL A 15 44.19 41.83 -6.50
CA VAL A 15 43.36 42.32 -5.40
C VAL A 15 41.90 42.50 -5.84
N PHE A 16 41.66 43.00 -7.05
CA PHE A 16 40.31 43.13 -7.60
C PHE A 16 39.60 41.77 -7.75
N ILE A 17 40.31 40.74 -8.22
CA ILE A 17 39.76 39.37 -8.33
C ILE A 17 39.43 38.82 -6.94
N ILE A 18 40.31 39.01 -5.95
CA ILE A 18 40.08 38.52 -4.57
C ILE A 18 38.82 39.17 -3.98
N VAL A 19 38.62 40.48 -4.18
CA VAL A 19 37.42 41.19 -3.70
C VAL A 19 36.16 40.67 -4.40
N LEU A 20 36.21 40.44 -5.72
CA LEU A 20 35.09 39.85 -6.46
C LEU A 20 34.76 38.43 -5.97
N CYS A 21 35.76 37.60 -5.70
CA CYS A 21 35.57 36.27 -5.14
C CYS A 21 34.98 36.32 -3.73
N MET A 22 35.46 37.21 -2.86
CA MET A 22 34.94 37.37 -1.49
C MET A 22 33.49 37.84 -1.45
N VAL A 23 33.03 38.63 -2.43
CA VAL A 23 31.63 39.08 -2.49
C VAL A 23 30.73 38.08 -3.23
N GLY A 24 31.22 37.48 -4.31
CA GLY A 24 30.46 36.55 -5.16
C GLY A 24 30.21 35.19 -4.51
N PHE A 25 31.23 34.62 -3.86
CA PHE A 25 31.15 33.28 -3.27
C PHE A 25 30.10 33.13 -2.16
N PRO A 26 30.03 33.99 -1.12
CA PRO A 26 29.02 33.84 -0.07
C PRO A 26 27.61 34.09 -0.61
N ARG A 27 27.44 35.00 -1.58
CA ARG A 27 26.14 35.30 -2.19
C ARG A 27 25.62 34.11 -3.01
N TYR A 28 26.50 33.44 -3.75
CA TYR A 28 26.16 32.23 -4.50
C TYR A 28 25.79 31.07 -3.57
N ALA A 29 26.53 30.88 -2.47
CA ALA A 29 26.26 29.81 -1.50
C ALA A 29 24.86 29.95 -0.87
N VAL A 30 24.45 31.17 -0.49
CA VAL A 30 23.10 31.43 0.05
C VAL A 30 22.02 31.16 -1.00
N TRP A 31 22.22 31.64 -2.23
CA TRP A 31 21.27 31.37 -3.32
C TRP A 31 21.13 29.87 -3.59
N GLN A 32 22.25 29.13 -3.61
CA GLN A 32 22.25 27.70 -3.81
C GLN A 32 21.47 26.97 -2.71
N GLN A 33 21.64 27.36 -1.44
CA GLN A 33 20.89 26.80 -0.31
C GLN A 33 19.39 27.12 -0.37
N GLU A 34 19.03 28.33 -0.81
CA GLU A 34 17.62 28.70 -0.98
C GLU A 34 16.96 27.87 -2.10
N MET A 35 17.66 27.66 -3.21
CA MET A 35 17.18 26.85 -4.32
C MET A 35 17.06 25.37 -3.93
N SER A 36 18.00 24.82 -3.14
CA SER A 36 17.89 23.45 -2.63
C SER A 36 16.70 23.31 -1.68
N GLY A 37 16.48 24.26 -0.77
CA GLY A 37 15.33 24.25 0.14
C GLY A 37 13.99 24.32 -0.60
N LYS A 38 13.88 25.17 -1.63
CA LYS A 38 12.69 25.24 -2.51
C LYS A 38 12.45 23.92 -3.24
N ALA A 39 13.50 23.28 -3.75
CA ALA A 39 13.39 22.00 -4.43
C ALA A 39 12.94 20.87 -3.48
N GLU A 40 13.48 20.82 -2.27
CA GLU A 40 13.07 19.86 -1.24
C GLU A 40 11.61 20.05 -0.82
N PHE A 41 11.19 21.30 -0.61
CA PHE A 41 9.80 21.60 -0.28
C PHE A 41 8.84 21.19 -1.39
N ALA A 42 9.15 21.53 -2.65
CA ALA A 42 8.34 21.14 -3.80
C ALA A 42 8.24 19.61 -3.94
N LYS A 43 9.36 18.90 -3.72
CA LYS A 43 9.41 17.43 -3.73
C LYS A 43 8.56 16.84 -2.60
N ALA A 44 8.65 17.39 -1.39
CA ALA A 44 7.85 16.95 -0.25
C ALA A 44 6.35 17.15 -0.49
N GLU A 45 5.96 18.28 -1.06
CA GLU A 45 4.57 18.57 -1.42
C GLU A 45 4.04 17.60 -2.49
N GLN A 46 4.83 17.36 -3.54
CA GLN A 46 4.48 16.37 -4.56
C GLN A 46 4.33 14.96 -3.97
N ASN A 47 5.29 14.53 -3.14
CA ASN A 47 5.23 13.23 -2.47
C ASN A 47 3.99 13.11 -1.57
N ARG A 48 3.60 14.20 -0.90
CA ARG A 48 2.38 14.23 -0.08
C ARG A 48 1.13 14.08 -0.95
N ARG A 49 1.06 14.76 -2.10
CA ARG A 49 -0.04 14.62 -3.06
C ARG A 49 -0.18 13.18 -3.57
N ILE A 50 0.93 12.58 -4.01
CA ILE A 50 0.96 11.19 -4.49
C ILE A 50 0.42 10.24 -3.40
N LYS A 51 0.90 10.36 -2.16
CA LYS A 51 0.42 9.51 -1.05
C LYS A 51 -1.07 9.68 -0.78
N ILE A 52 -1.61 10.88 -0.93
CA ILE A 52 -3.06 11.12 -0.72
C ILE A 52 -3.86 10.50 -1.86
N GLU A 53 -3.41 10.65 -3.10
CA GLU A 53 -4.08 10.05 -4.27
C GLU A 53 -4.02 8.52 -4.22
N GLU A 54 -2.86 7.96 -3.86
CA GLU A 54 -2.67 6.52 -3.64
C GLU A 54 -3.57 6.00 -2.52
N ALA A 55 -3.65 6.70 -1.39
CA ALA A 55 -4.54 6.33 -0.29
C ALA A 55 -6.03 6.39 -0.69
N LYS A 56 -6.42 7.37 -1.51
CA LYS A 56 -7.79 7.45 -2.05
C LYS A 56 -8.09 6.29 -3.00
N ALA A 57 -7.17 5.99 -3.91
CA ALA A 57 -7.31 4.86 -4.83
C ALA A 57 -7.41 3.53 -4.09
N ASN A 58 -6.59 3.31 -3.06
CA ASN A 58 -6.66 2.12 -2.23
C ASN A 58 -8.00 2.02 -1.48
N LEU A 59 -8.49 3.13 -0.92
CA LEU A 59 -9.79 3.15 -0.26
C LEU A 59 -10.94 2.83 -1.20
N GLU A 60 -10.89 3.32 -2.45
CA GLU A 60 -11.87 2.99 -3.48
C GLU A 60 -11.79 1.52 -3.89
N ALA A 61 -10.58 0.99 -4.09
CA ALA A 61 -10.37 -0.43 -4.38
C ALA A 61 -10.93 -1.34 -3.27
N GLU A 62 -10.65 -1.03 -2.01
CA GLU A 62 -11.16 -1.80 -0.86
C GLU A 62 -12.70 -1.75 -0.76
N LYS A 63 -13.33 -0.61 -1.07
CA LYS A 63 -14.79 -0.53 -1.13
C LYS A 63 -15.39 -1.43 -2.21
N LEU A 64 -14.80 -1.43 -3.40
CA LEU A 64 -15.23 -2.29 -4.49
C LEU A 64 -15.02 -3.77 -4.15
N ASN A 65 -13.90 -4.12 -3.52
CA ASN A 65 -13.62 -5.48 -3.04
C ASN A 65 -14.64 -5.92 -2.00
N ALA A 66 -14.94 -5.08 -1.01
CA ALA A 66 -15.95 -5.37 -0.01
C ALA A 66 -17.34 -5.58 -0.63
N GLN A 67 -17.70 -4.77 -1.62
CA GLN A 67 -18.96 -4.91 -2.33
C GLN A 67 -19.02 -6.21 -3.15
N ALA A 68 -17.92 -6.59 -3.80
CA ALA A 68 -17.81 -7.86 -4.51
C ALA A 68 -17.95 -9.07 -3.56
N GLU A 69 -17.37 -8.99 -2.36
CA GLU A 69 -17.50 -10.05 -1.34
C GLU A 69 -18.95 -10.18 -0.85
N ILE A 70 -19.66 -9.07 -0.65
CA ILE A 70 -21.09 -9.09 -0.29
C ILE A 70 -21.91 -9.80 -1.37
N GLU A 71 -21.67 -9.48 -2.64
CA GLU A 71 -22.40 -10.11 -3.74
C GLU A 71 -22.06 -11.60 -3.88
N ARG A 72 -20.79 -11.97 -3.69
CA ARG A 72 -20.36 -13.37 -3.63
C ARG A 72 -21.05 -14.12 -2.48
N ALA A 73 -21.13 -13.52 -1.30
CA ALA A 73 -21.80 -14.12 -0.15
C ALA A 73 -23.31 -14.29 -0.38
N LYS A 74 -23.97 -13.31 -1.02
CA LYS A 74 -25.38 -13.43 -1.42
C LYS A 74 -25.59 -14.56 -2.43
N GLY A 75 -24.78 -14.62 -3.48
CA GLY A 75 -24.85 -15.69 -4.48
C GLY A 75 -24.65 -17.07 -3.86
N ALA A 76 -23.71 -17.19 -2.91
CA ALA A 76 -23.51 -18.43 -2.15
C ALA A 76 -24.72 -18.77 -1.27
N ALA A 77 -25.32 -17.79 -0.60
CA ALA A 77 -26.53 -18.00 0.21
C ALA A 77 -27.74 -18.41 -0.64
N GLU A 78 -27.91 -17.82 -1.83
CA GLU A 78 -28.95 -18.20 -2.78
C GLU A 78 -28.73 -19.61 -3.33
N ALA A 79 -27.50 -19.97 -3.67
CA ALA A 79 -27.15 -21.33 -4.07
C ALA A 79 -27.49 -22.34 -2.97
N ILE A 80 -27.10 -22.08 -1.71
CA ILE A 80 -27.44 -22.93 -0.56
C ILE A 80 -28.96 -23.04 -0.37
N LYS A 81 -29.70 -21.93 -0.54
CA LYS A 81 -31.16 -21.93 -0.41
C LYS A 81 -31.82 -22.81 -1.48
N ILE A 82 -31.33 -22.75 -2.72
CA ILE A 82 -31.80 -23.60 -3.82
C ILE A 82 -31.46 -25.07 -3.54
N GLU A 83 -30.22 -25.35 -3.12
CA GLU A 83 -29.75 -26.70 -2.79
C GLU A 83 -30.54 -27.33 -1.64
N ASN A 84 -30.80 -26.59 -0.55
CA ASN A 84 -31.61 -27.06 0.58
C ASN A 84 -33.07 -27.40 0.17
N GLY A 85 -33.60 -26.74 -0.86
CA GLY A 85 -34.94 -27.05 -1.38
C GLY A 85 -34.98 -28.23 -2.35
N SER A 86 -33.82 -28.64 -2.90
CA SER A 86 -33.73 -29.63 -3.99
C SER A 86 -33.06 -30.95 -3.59
N ILE A 87 -32.37 -30.99 -2.45
CA ILE A 87 -31.64 -32.17 -1.98
C ILE A 87 -32.39 -32.86 -0.83
N THR A 88 -32.56 -34.18 -0.95
CA THR A 88 -33.17 -35.00 0.10
C THR A 88 -32.19 -35.26 1.26
N PRO A 89 -32.67 -35.35 2.51
CA PRO A 89 -31.81 -35.63 3.68
C PRO A 89 -30.97 -36.91 3.54
N THR A 90 -31.51 -37.93 2.86
CA THR A 90 -30.81 -39.19 2.56
C THR A 90 -29.63 -39.00 1.60
N TYR A 91 -29.75 -38.10 0.63
CA TYR A 91 -28.65 -37.79 -0.29
C TYR A 91 -27.53 -36.99 0.39
N ILE A 92 -27.86 -36.08 1.31
CA ILE A 92 -26.86 -35.36 2.14
C ILE A 92 -26.06 -36.36 2.99
N GLN A 93 -26.74 -37.31 3.64
CA GLN A 93 -26.09 -38.36 4.43
C GLN A 93 -25.17 -39.22 3.56
N TYR A 94 -25.61 -39.62 2.35
CA TYR A 94 -24.77 -40.35 1.41
C TYR A 94 -23.52 -39.56 1.00
N LEU A 95 -23.66 -38.27 0.65
CA LEU A 95 -22.54 -37.41 0.28
C LEU A 95 -21.53 -37.25 1.43
N TRP A 96 -22.01 -37.09 2.67
CA TRP A 96 -21.15 -37.00 3.85
C TRP A 96 -20.31 -38.28 4.07
N VAL A 97 -20.95 -39.46 4.06
CA VAL A 97 -20.25 -40.76 4.19
C VAL A 97 -19.25 -40.96 3.05
N ARG A 98 -19.60 -40.58 1.82
CA ARG A 98 -18.70 -40.65 0.67
C ARG A 98 -17.49 -39.73 0.84
N GLN A 99 -17.69 -38.47 1.26
CA GLN A 99 -16.60 -37.51 1.49
C GLN A 99 -15.63 -38.01 2.55
N GLN A 100 -16.14 -38.68 3.58
CA GLN A 100 -15.35 -39.26 4.67
C GLN A 100 -14.54 -40.48 4.21
N ASN A 101 -15.11 -41.32 3.34
CA ASN A 101 -14.35 -42.40 2.68
C ASN A 101 -13.22 -41.87 1.77
N LEU A 102 -13.38 -40.69 1.16
CA LEU A 102 -12.30 -40.06 0.36
C LEU A 102 -11.20 -39.40 1.22
N SER A 103 -11.48 -39.10 2.49
CA SER A 103 -10.54 -38.44 3.41
C SER A 103 -10.06 -39.41 4.49
N ALA A 104 -9.25 -40.38 4.07
CA ALA A 104 -8.86 -41.59 4.81
C ALA A 104 -8.11 -41.40 6.15
N ASN A 105 -8.03 -40.21 6.76
CA ASN A 105 -7.25 -40.03 8.00
C ASN A 105 -7.64 -38.82 8.87
N LYS A 106 -8.93 -38.55 9.09
CA LYS A 106 -9.39 -37.56 10.09
C LYS A 106 -10.38 -38.18 11.07
N VAL A 107 -9.95 -38.35 12.32
CA VAL A 107 -10.83 -38.68 13.45
C VAL A 107 -11.59 -37.42 13.83
N ILE A 108 -12.88 -37.35 13.51
CA ILE A 108 -13.77 -36.22 13.84
C ILE A 108 -14.64 -36.68 15.02
N TYR A 109 -14.47 -36.06 16.19
CA TYR A 109 -15.28 -36.36 17.37
C TYR A 109 -16.58 -35.55 17.32
N ILE A 110 -17.73 -36.23 17.29
CA ILE A 110 -19.07 -35.62 17.26
C ILE A 110 -19.82 -36.09 18.52
N PRO A 111 -20.32 -35.19 19.38
CA PRO A 111 -21.10 -35.58 20.54
C PRO A 111 -22.43 -36.22 20.07
N THR A 112 -22.74 -37.43 20.56
CA THR A 112 -23.90 -38.23 20.14
C THR A 112 -24.56 -38.88 21.35
N GLU A 113 -25.90 -38.93 21.37
CA GLU A 113 -26.65 -39.85 22.24
C GLU A 113 -27.31 -41.01 21.47
N ALA A 114 -27.27 -41.00 20.13
CA ALA A 114 -27.87 -42.07 19.30
C ALA A 114 -27.24 -42.20 17.90
N SER A 115 -25.92 -41.96 17.76
CA SER A 115 -25.18 -42.14 16.49
C SER A 115 -25.61 -41.25 15.31
N LEU A 116 -26.48 -40.26 15.52
CA LEU A 116 -26.85 -39.22 14.55
C LEU A 116 -26.38 -37.85 15.09
N PRO A 117 -25.74 -36.99 14.26
CA PRO A 117 -25.41 -35.62 14.64
C PRO A 117 -26.68 -34.85 15.02
N ILE A 118 -26.63 -34.12 16.13
CA ILE A 118 -27.76 -33.31 16.62
C ILE A 118 -27.95 -32.15 15.64
N LEU A 119 -29.06 -32.16 14.89
CA LEU A 119 -29.36 -31.13 13.87
C LEU A 119 -30.17 -29.95 14.45
N GLU A 120 -30.51 -29.97 15.74
CA GLU A 120 -31.30 -28.91 16.39
C GLU A 120 -30.57 -28.36 17.62
N ALA A 121 -30.27 -27.06 17.61
CA ALA A 121 -29.88 -26.34 18.81
C ALA A 121 -31.14 -25.93 19.59
N LYS A 122 -31.40 -26.60 20.72
CA LYS A 122 -32.42 -26.16 21.68
C LYS A 122 -31.75 -25.34 22.79
N GLN A 123 -31.78 -24.02 22.63
CA GLN A 123 -32.15 -23.00 23.63
C GLN A 123 -31.85 -21.60 23.08
#